data_AF-A0A0F9J6X0-F1
#
_entry.id   AF-A0A0F9J6X0-F1
#
_cell.length_a   1.000
_cell.length_b   1.000
_cell.length_c   1.000
_cell.angle_alpha   90.00
_cell.angle_beta   90.00
_cell.angle_gamma   90.00
#
_symmetry.space_group_name_H-M   'P 1'
#
loop_
_entity.id
_entity.type
_entity.pdbx_description
1 polymer ?
#
loop_
_entity_poly.entity_id
_entity_poly.type
_entity_poly.pdbx_seq_one_letter_code
_entity_poly.pdbx_strand_id
1 'polypeptide(L)'
;MPKTENERKMLNTIVHSDYNINHDNPVNNDVWLWDVCDRFGRSASGIMSSLVKKGWAVTTGHLPGDEPGADEGTCNITQAGYDALQLNEPMDDEFQDLDGQ
;
A
#
# COMPACT_ATOMS: atom_id res chain seq x y z
N MET A 1 -6.01 -8.85 14.39
CA MET A 1 -7.20 -8.03 14.05
C MET A 1 -7.66 -8.44 12.66
N PRO A 2 -8.96 -8.49 12.34
CA PRO A 2 -9.42 -8.80 10.99
C PRO A 2 -8.97 -7.71 10.01
N LYS A 3 -8.53 -8.14 8.82
CA LYS A 3 -8.23 -7.26 7.68
C LYS A 3 -9.49 -7.04 6.86
N THR A 4 -9.77 -5.80 6.48
CA THR A 4 -10.79 -5.50 5.47
C THR A 4 -10.23 -5.77 4.08
N GLU A 5 -11.12 -5.93 3.10
CA GLU A 5 -10.72 -6.14 1.71
C GLU A 5 -9.87 -4.96 1.17
N ASN A 6 -10.21 -3.73 1.56
CA ASN A 6 -9.47 -2.54 1.14
C ASN A 6 -8.07 -2.47 1.76
N GLU A 7 -7.91 -2.89 3.01
CA GLU A 7 -6.58 -3.01 3.65
C GLU A 7 -5.72 -4.06 2.95
N ARG A 8 -6.32 -5.19 2.58
CA ARG A 8 -5.63 -6.26 1.83
C ARG A 8 -5.17 -5.76 0.46
N LYS A 9 -6.06 -5.09 -0.28
CA LYS A 9 -5.75 -4.50 -1.59
C LYS A 9 -4.63 -3.47 -1.47
N MET A 10 -4.68 -2.57 -0.48
CA MET A 10 -3.64 -1.54 -0.30
C MET A 10 -2.28 -2.15 0.06
N LEU A 11 -2.23 -3.14 0.96
CA LEU A 11 -0.99 -3.87 1.26
C LEU A 11 -0.41 -4.55 0.02
N ASN A 12 -1.28 -5.14 -0.81
CA ASN A 12 -0.85 -5.74 -2.06
C ASN A 12 -0.31 -4.69 -3.04
N THR A 13 -0.96 -3.53 -3.17
CA THR A 13 -0.45 -2.43 -4.01
C THR A 13 0.95 -1.96 -3.55
N ILE A 14 1.23 -1.93 -2.24
CA ILE A 14 2.58 -1.63 -1.74
C ILE A 14 3.59 -2.69 -2.21
N VAL A 15 3.25 -3.98 -2.07
CA VAL A 15 4.13 -5.10 -2.45
C VAL A 15 4.42 -5.12 -3.95
N HIS A 16 3.42 -4.82 -4.78
CA HIS A 16 3.49 -4.89 -6.24
C HIS A 16 3.69 -3.53 -6.92
N SER A 17 4.05 -2.48 -6.17
CA SER A 17 4.40 -1.19 -6.75
C SER A 17 5.64 -1.34 -7.63
N ASP A 18 5.66 -0.66 -8.79
CA ASP A 18 6.82 -0.63 -9.68
C ASP A 18 8.05 0.05 -9.04
N TYR A 19 7.82 0.81 -7.97
CA TYR A 19 8.87 1.45 -7.17
C TYR A 19 9.46 0.52 -6.11
N ASN A 20 8.90 -0.68 -5.96
CA ASN A 20 9.49 -1.71 -5.12
C ASN A 20 10.71 -2.34 -5.84
N ILE A 21 11.86 -1.69 -5.70
CA ILE A 21 13.14 -2.12 -6.30
C ILE A 21 13.62 -3.52 -5.86
N ASN A 22 13.01 -4.12 -4.83
CA ASN A 22 13.37 -5.42 -4.30
C ASN A 22 12.15 -6.34 -4.28
N HIS A 23 11.76 -6.82 -5.47
CA HIS A 23 10.61 -7.70 -5.64
C HIS A 23 10.70 -9.02 -4.85
N ASP A 24 11.92 -9.49 -4.54
CA ASP A 24 12.15 -10.71 -3.76
C ASP A 24 11.96 -10.48 -2.24
N ASN A 25 12.11 -9.24 -1.77
CA ASN A 25 11.88 -8.86 -0.38
C ASN A 25 11.20 -7.48 -0.29
N PRO A 26 9.86 -7.44 -0.37
CA PRO A 26 9.10 -6.19 -0.39
C PRO A 26 9.08 -5.46 0.97
N VAL A 27 9.53 -6.11 2.04
CA VAL A 27 9.47 -5.57 3.41
C VAL A 27 10.47 -4.43 3.60
N ASN A 28 10.01 -3.35 4.23
CA ASN A 28 10.78 -2.13 4.48
C ASN A 28 11.35 -1.50 3.20
N ASN A 29 10.73 -1.74 2.04
CA ASN A 29 11.06 -1.04 0.82
C ASN A 29 10.11 0.15 0.62
N ASP A 30 10.69 1.34 0.51
CA ASP A 30 9.92 2.57 0.34
C ASP A 30 9.39 2.68 -1.09
N VAL A 31 8.08 2.88 -1.20
CA VAL A 31 7.38 3.13 -2.47
C VAL A 31 6.62 4.45 -2.36
N TRP A 32 6.31 5.07 -3.50
CA TRP A 32 5.63 6.35 -3.49
C TRP A 32 4.18 6.23 -2.99
N LEU A 33 3.82 7.10 -2.07
CA LEU A 33 2.50 7.07 -1.44
C LEU A 33 1.40 7.46 -2.44
N TRP A 34 1.70 8.30 -3.44
CA TRP A 34 0.75 8.63 -4.51
C TRP A 34 0.41 7.43 -5.38
N ASP A 35 1.41 6.63 -5.80
CA ASP A 35 1.21 5.42 -6.62
C ASP A 35 0.30 4.40 -5.92
N VAL A 36 0.55 4.21 -4.62
CA VAL A 36 -0.27 3.32 -3.79
C VAL A 36 -1.68 3.88 -3.58
N CYS A 37 -1.83 5.18 -3.36
CA CYS A 37 -3.10 5.78 -2.94
C CYS A 37 -4.04 6.15 -4.08
N ASP A 38 -3.53 6.39 -5.30
CA ASP A 38 -4.32 6.85 -6.45
C ASP A 38 -5.47 5.88 -6.77
N ARG A 39 -5.22 4.58 -6.61
CA ARG A 39 -6.19 3.50 -6.84
C ARG A 39 -7.35 3.44 -5.84
N PHE A 40 -7.27 4.19 -4.72
CA PHE A 40 -8.23 4.14 -3.60
C PHE A 40 -9.02 5.44 -3.41
N GLY A 41 -8.69 6.48 -4.19
CA GLY A 41 -9.36 7.77 -4.16
C GLY A 41 -9.52 8.33 -2.73
N ARG A 42 -10.71 8.86 -2.43
CA ARG A 42 -10.99 9.52 -1.13
C ARG A 42 -10.87 8.60 0.09
N SER A 43 -10.86 7.28 -0.09
CA SER A 43 -10.75 6.32 1.01
C SER A 43 -9.30 6.02 1.41
N ALA A 44 -8.33 6.42 0.59
CA ALA A 44 -6.92 6.06 0.76
C ALA A 44 -6.37 6.43 2.13
N SER A 45 -6.62 7.66 2.60
CA SER A 45 -6.13 8.16 3.89
C SER A 45 -6.66 7.34 5.08
N GLY A 46 -7.93 6.92 5.03
CA GLY A 46 -8.55 6.09 6.06
C GLY A 46 -7.98 4.69 6.10
N ILE A 47 -7.77 4.08 4.93
CA ILE A 47 -7.18 2.74 4.81
C ILE A 47 -5.73 2.77 5.28
N MET A 48 -4.92 3.70 4.78
CA MET A 48 -3.51 3.85 5.17
C MET A 48 -3.38 4.12 6.67
N SER A 49 -4.20 5.02 7.24
CA SER A 49 -4.24 5.24 8.69
C SER A 49 -4.55 3.97 9.48
N SER A 50 -5.44 3.12 8.96
CA SER A 50 -5.75 1.83 9.58
C SER A 50 -4.56 0.87 9.53
N LEU A 51 -3.87 0.77 8.39
CA LEU A 51 -2.66 -0.04 8.25
C LEU A 51 -1.56 0.40 9.21
N VAL A 52 -1.32 1.72 9.32
CA VAL A 52 -0.33 2.29 10.25
C VAL A 52 -0.71 2.00 11.70
N LYS A 53 -1.98 2.18 12.09
CA LYS A 53 -2.46 1.85 13.46
C LYS A 53 -2.30 0.37 13.80
N LYS A 54 -2.39 -0.51 12.80
CA LYS A 54 -2.18 -1.96 12.95
C LYS A 54 -0.69 -2.36 12.90
N GLY A 55 0.21 -1.42 12.59
CA GLY A 55 1.63 -1.68 12.40
C GLY A 55 1.94 -2.50 11.15
N TRP A 56 1.03 -2.50 10.15
CA TRP A 56 1.18 -3.25 8.90
C TRP A 56 1.89 -2.44 7.80
N ALA A 57 1.86 -1.11 7.91
CA ALA A 57 2.59 -0.22 7.03
C ALA A 57 3.21 0.92 7.83
N VAL A 58 4.25 1.53 7.28
CA VAL A 58 4.83 2.79 7.73
C VAL A 58 4.68 3.80 6.61
N THR A 59 4.44 5.06 6.96
CA THR A 59 4.46 6.19 6.03
C THR A 59 5.55 7.16 6.47
N THR A 60 6.32 7.69 5.53
CA THR A 60 7.29 8.77 5.77
C THR A 60 7.00 9.94 4.85
N GLY A 61 7.31 11.16 5.28
CA GLY A 61 6.98 12.37 4.52
C GLY A 61 5.51 12.80 4.63
N HIS A 62 5.08 13.65 3.69
CA HIS A 62 3.76 14.28 3.68
C HIS A 62 2.72 13.42 2.95
N LEU A 63 1.48 13.42 3.43
CA LEU A 63 0.38 12.76 2.71
C LEU A 63 -0.01 13.61 1.49
N PRO A 64 -0.50 12.99 0.39
CA PRO A 64 -1.05 13.72 -0.75
C PRO A 64 -2.07 14.77 -0.30
N GLY A 65 -1.77 16.04 -0.56
CA GLY A 65 -2.63 17.17 -0.24
C GLY A 65 -2.22 18.04 0.94
N ASP A 66 -1.10 17.75 1.62
CA ASP A 66 -0.68 18.54 2.80
C ASP A 66 -0.18 19.96 2.43
N GLU A 67 0.69 20.13 1.41
CA GLU A 67 1.06 21.46 0.86
C GLU A 67 1.51 21.38 -0.62
N PRO A 68 1.26 22.41 -1.46
CA PRO A 68 1.82 22.49 -2.81
C PRO A 68 3.36 22.57 -2.76
N GLY A 69 4.04 21.55 -3.26
CA GLY A 69 5.51 21.49 -3.30
C GLY A 69 6.18 20.82 -2.09
N ALA A 70 5.41 20.17 -1.21
CA ALA A 70 5.98 19.26 -0.21
C ALA A 70 6.57 18.00 -0.90
N ASP A 71 7.74 17.55 -0.43
CA ASP A 71 8.34 16.30 -0.90
C ASP A 71 7.34 15.14 -0.73
N GLU A 72 7.15 14.38 -1.82
CA GLU A 72 6.21 13.28 -1.89
C GLU A 72 6.47 12.28 -0.77
N GLY A 73 5.43 11.92 -0.01
CA GLY A 73 5.54 10.89 1.01
C GLY A 73 5.79 9.52 0.40
N THR A 74 6.45 8.65 1.15
CA THR A 74 6.60 7.23 0.85
C THR A 74 5.84 6.39 1.86
N CYS A 75 5.58 5.14 1.49
CA CYS A 75 5.17 4.12 2.43
C CYS A 75 5.94 2.82 2.20
N ASN A 76 5.97 1.97 3.21
CA ASN A 76 6.49 0.62 3.09
C ASN A 76 5.64 -0.36 3.89
N ILE A 77 5.69 -1.63 3.49
CA ILE A 77 5.06 -2.73 4.22
C ILE A 77 6.02 -3.25 5.30
N THR A 78 5.51 -3.45 6.51
CA THR A 78 6.29 -4.07 7.60
C THR A 78 6.27 -5.59 7.48
N GLN A 79 7.14 -6.28 8.21
CA GLN A 79 7.06 -7.75 8.29
C GLN A 79 5.67 -8.22 8.77
N ALA A 80 5.09 -7.55 9.77
CA ALA A 80 3.76 -7.88 10.28
C ALA A 80 2.65 -7.66 9.22
N GLY A 81 2.79 -6.64 8.37
CA GLY A 81 1.88 -6.42 7.24
C GLY A 81 2.01 -7.47 6.16
N TYR A 82 3.24 -7.87 5.85
CA TYR A 82 3.52 -8.90 4.86
C TYR A 82 3.04 -10.28 5.31
N ASP A 83 3.28 -10.64 6.58
CA ASP A 83 2.73 -11.85 7.19
C ASP A 83 1.19 -11.81 7.18
N ALA A 84 0.58 -10.67 7.51
CA ALA A 84 -0.86 -10.50 7.47
C ALA A 84 -1.45 -10.61 6.05
N LEU A 85 -0.66 -10.29 5.01
CA LEU A 85 -1.04 -10.51 3.62
C LEU A 85 -1.04 -12.01 3.29
N GLN A 86 0.05 -12.72 3.61
CA GLN A 86 0.26 -14.14 3.30
C GLN A 86 -0.64 -15.11 4.09
N LEU A 87 -1.03 -14.75 5.32
CA LEU A 87 -1.75 -15.66 6.22
C LEU A 87 -3.21 -15.96 5.83
N ASN A 88 -3.81 -15.28 4.82
CA ASN A 88 -5.18 -15.61 4.37
C ASN A 88 -5.33 -15.75 2.84
N GLU A 89 -4.85 -16.87 2.29
CA GLU A 89 -5.15 -17.41 0.93
C GLU A 89 -4.38 -16.84 -0.27
N PRO A 90 -4.13 -17.67 -1.31
CA PRO A 90 -3.51 -17.24 -2.57
C PRO A 90 -4.36 -16.17 -3.26
N MET A 91 -3.70 -15.10 -3.73
CA MET A 91 -4.30 -14.17 -4.69
C MET A 91 -4.47 -14.90 -6.01
N ASP A 92 -5.71 -15.04 -6.49
CA ASP A 92 -5.94 -15.35 -7.90
C ASP A 92 -5.36 -14.20 -8.75
N ASP A 93 -4.60 -14.56 -9.78
CA ASP A 93 -3.89 -13.70 -10.74
C ASP A 93 -4.83 -12.82 -11.61
N GLU A 94 -5.69 -12.00 -11.01
CA GLU A 94 -6.52 -11.03 -11.72
C GLU A 94 -6.05 -9.60 -11.45
N PHE A 95 -4.81 -9.30 -11.87
CA PHE A 95 -4.49 -7.97 -12.39
C PHE A 95 -4.63 -8.01 -13.92
N GLN A 96 -5.87 -8.11 -14.40
CA GLN A 96 -6.19 -7.79 -15.80
C GLN A 96 -6.78 -6.39 -15.86
N ASP A 97 -5.99 -5.48 -16.42
CA ASP A 97 -6.35 -4.25 -17.14
C ASP A 97 -7.77 -3.70 -16.89
N LEU A 98 -7.86 -2.65 -16.09
CA LEU A 98 -9.06 -1.81 -15.98
C LEU A 98 -9.10 -0.67 -17.03
N ASP A 99 -8.30 -0.75 -18.09
CA ASP A 99 -8.34 0.20 -19.22
C ASP A 99 -9.03 -0.45 -20.42
N GLY A 100 -10.36 -0.34 -20.45
CA GLY A 100 -11.16 -0.87 -21.56
C GLY A 100 -12.64 -0.47 -21.51
N GLN A 101 -12.94 0.83 -21.47
CA GLN A 101 -14.20 1.39 -21.99
C GLN A 101 -13.98 2.73 -22.67
#